data_AF-A0A8S2X4B5-F1
#
_entry.id   AF-A0A8S2X4B5-F1
#
_cell.length_a   1.000
_cell.length_b   1.000
_cell.length_c   1.000
_cell.angle_alpha   90.00
_cell.angle_beta   90.00
_cell.angle_gamma   90.00
#
_symmetry.space_group_name_H-M   'P 1'
#
loop_
_entity.id
_entity.type
_entity.pdbx_description
1 polymer ?
#
loop_
_entity_poly.entity_id
_entity_poly.type
_entity_poly.pdbx_seq_one_letter_code
_entity_poly.pdbx_strand_id
1 'polypeptide(L)'
;QDVVAEKALDIGSVEGHWIVLQNIHLVSRWLPALEKKLEQTAEIASEEFRVFLSAEPAPEPEGHAIPQGILESAIKITNEAPTGMYANLHKALDNFDQDTLERCSKENEFKSILFALCYFHAVVAERRKFGPIGWNRRYPFNNGDLTISVD
;
A
#
# COMPACT_ATOMS: atom_id res chain seq x y z
N GLN A 1 -0.41 -15.88 -14.10
CA GLN A 1 -1.40 -14.77 -14.17
C GLN A 1 -1.02 -13.79 -15.29
N ASP A 2 0.25 -13.76 -15.66
CA ASP A 2 0.92 -12.98 -16.71
C ASP A 2 0.14 -12.92 -18.03
N VAL A 3 -0.30 -14.07 -18.57
CA VAL A 3 -1.07 -14.13 -19.83
C VAL A 3 -2.42 -13.38 -19.74
N VAL A 4 -3.04 -13.36 -18.56
CA VAL A 4 -4.29 -12.62 -18.34
C VAL A 4 -4.01 -11.12 -18.30
N ALA A 5 -2.92 -10.71 -17.66
CA ALA A 5 -2.49 -9.32 -17.61
C ALA A 5 -2.15 -8.78 -19.01
N GLU A 6 -1.42 -9.54 -19.83
CA GLU A 6 -1.08 -9.14 -21.21
C GLU A 6 -2.32 -8.99 -22.10
N LYS A 7 -3.29 -9.91 -21.98
CA LYS A 7 -4.57 -9.79 -22.70
C LYS A 7 -5.38 -8.58 -22.24
N ALA A 8 -5.38 -8.31 -20.94
CA ALA A 8 -6.04 -7.12 -20.41
C ALA A 8 -5.40 -5.85 -20.97
N LEU A 9 -4.06 -5.79 -21.05
CA LEU A 9 -3.32 -4.67 -21.66
C LEU A 9 -3.68 -4.48 -23.14
N ASP A 10 -3.76 -5.56 -23.92
CA ASP A 10 -4.13 -5.49 -25.34
C ASP A 10 -5.54 -4.94 -25.57
N ILE A 11 -6.52 -5.43 -24.81
CA ILE A 11 -7.90 -5.00 -24.94
C ILE A 11 -8.04 -3.58 -24.40
N GLY A 12 -7.47 -3.33 -23.21
CA GLY A 12 -7.60 -2.06 -22.52
C GLY A 12 -6.94 -0.91 -23.26
N SER A 13 -5.81 -1.14 -23.95
CA SER A 13 -5.15 -0.09 -24.73
C SER A 13 -6.04 0.42 -25.85
N VAL A 14 -6.79 -0.45 -26.51
CA VAL A 14 -7.71 -0.08 -27.60
C VAL A 14 -9.02 0.50 -27.04
N GLU A 15 -9.58 -0.13 -26.01
CA GLU A 15 -10.89 0.23 -25.45
C GLU A 15 -10.83 1.36 -24.39
N GLY A 16 -9.63 1.87 -24.06
CA GLY A 16 -9.46 2.96 -23.10
C GLY A 16 -9.70 2.56 -21.65
N HIS A 17 -9.44 1.31 -21.28
CA HIS A 17 -9.70 0.81 -19.93
C HIS A 17 -8.62 1.23 -18.92
N TRP A 18 -8.95 1.11 -17.64
CA TRP A 18 -8.02 1.34 -16.55
C TRP A 18 -7.57 0.00 -15.97
N ILE A 19 -6.26 -0.25 -16.00
CA ILE A 19 -5.68 -1.52 -15.60
C ILE A 19 -4.82 -1.29 -14.36
N VAL A 20 -5.00 -2.15 -13.35
CA VAL A 20 -4.19 -2.14 -12.13
C VAL A 20 -3.44 -3.46 -12.02
N LEU A 21 -2.11 -3.41 -12.11
CA LEU A 21 -1.23 -4.55 -11.89
C LEU A 21 -0.59 -4.43 -10.51
N GLN A 22 -0.95 -5.34 -9.61
CA GLN A 22 -0.49 -5.31 -8.24
C GLN A 22 0.70 -6.25 -8.02
N ASN A 23 1.60 -5.85 -7.11
CA ASN A 23 2.71 -6.65 -6.62
C ASN A 23 3.70 -7.10 -7.72
N ILE A 24 4.01 -6.23 -8.68
CA ILE A 24 4.81 -6.58 -9.85
C ILE A 24 6.26 -7.00 -9.49
N HIS A 25 6.77 -6.54 -8.34
CA HIS A 25 8.07 -6.94 -7.80
C HIS A 25 8.19 -8.44 -7.49
N LEU A 26 7.07 -9.16 -7.32
CA LEU A 26 7.07 -10.61 -7.07
C LEU A 26 7.23 -11.45 -8.35
N VAL A 27 7.06 -10.83 -9.53
CA VAL A 27 7.09 -11.52 -10.84
C VAL A 27 8.27 -11.05 -11.70
N SER A 28 9.46 -11.00 -11.09
CA SER A 28 10.70 -10.47 -11.68
C SER A 28 11.02 -11.01 -13.08
N ARG A 29 10.76 -12.30 -13.33
CA ARG A 29 10.99 -12.94 -14.64
C ARG A 29 10.10 -12.41 -15.77
N TRP A 30 8.91 -11.92 -15.43
CA TRP A 30 7.93 -11.42 -16.39
C TRP A 30 8.11 -9.93 -16.69
N LEU A 31 8.77 -9.18 -15.80
CA LEU A 31 8.92 -7.72 -15.95
C LEU A 31 9.54 -7.26 -17.28
N PRO A 32 10.55 -7.93 -17.87
CA PRO A 32 11.07 -7.55 -19.18
C PRO A 32 10.03 -7.71 -20.31
N ALA A 33 9.16 -8.72 -20.21
CA ALA A 33 8.06 -8.91 -21.17
C ALA A 33 6.97 -7.85 -20.96
N LEU A 34 6.67 -7.52 -19.70
CA LEU A 34 5.75 -6.45 -19.34
C LEU A 34 6.22 -5.09 -19.88
N GLU A 35 7.50 -4.75 -19.72
CA GLU A 35 8.10 -3.51 -20.24
C GLU A 35 7.85 -3.36 -21.74
N LYS A 36 8.22 -4.38 -22.52
CA LYS A 36 7.98 -4.42 -23.96
C LYS A 36 6.48 -4.30 -24.29
N LYS A 37 5.62 -4.92 -23.50
CA LYS A 37 4.17 -4.88 -23.71
C LYS A 37 3.62 -3.47 -23.48
N LEU A 38 4.07 -2.79 -22.42
CA LEU A 38 3.68 -1.41 -22.11
C LEU A 38 4.07 -0.46 -23.24
N GLU A 39 5.30 -0.57 -23.75
CA GLU A 39 5.78 0.20 -24.91
C GLU A 39 4.90 -0.02 -26.14
N GLN A 40 4.62 -1.28 -26.49
CA GLN A 40 3.75 -1.62 -27.62
C GLN A 40 2.34 -1.06 -27.47
N THR A 41 1.75 -1.19 -26.28
CA THR A 41 0.39 -0.69 -26.04
C THR A 41 0.33 0.83 -26.03
N ALA A 42 1.40 1.52 -25.62
CA ALA A 42 1.45 2.97 -25.59
C ALA A 42 1.40 3.61 -26.98
N GLU A 43 1.90 2.92 -28.02
CA GLU A 43 1.84 3.42 -29.41
C GLU A 43 0.42 3.45 -29.99
N ILE A 44 -0.44 2.53 -29.55
CA ILE A 44 -1.81 2.36 -30.06
C ILE A 44 -2.88 2.74 -29.04
N ALA A 45 -2.48 3.28 -27.89
CA ALA A 45 -3.36 3.51 -26.75
C ALA A 45 -4.39 4.62 -27.05
N SER A 46 -5.63 4.36 -26.65
CA SER A 46 -6.67 5.38 -26.48
C SER A 46 -6.25 6.42 -25.44
N GLU A 47 -6.68 7.68 -25.61
CA GLU A 47 -6.38 8.77 -24.67
C GLU A 47 -6.91 8.52 -23.25
N GLU A 48 -7.92 7.67 -23.10
CA GLU A 48 -8.52 7.30 -21.81
C GLU A 48 -7.79 6.13 -21.12
N PHE A 49 -6.88 5.44 -21.82
CA PHE A 49 -6.17 4.28 -21.29
C PHE A 49 -5.24 4.66 -20.14
N ARG A 50 -5.30 3.93 -19.02
CA ARG A 50 -4.42 4.13 -17.85
C ARG A 50 -3.93 2.80 -17.32
N VAL A 51 -2.64 2.73 -16.97
CA VAL A 51 -2.05 1.57 -16.27
C VAL A 51 -1.46 2.03 -14.95
N PHE A 52 -1.88 1.38 -13.87
CA PHE A 52 -1.36 1.57 -12.52
C PHE A 52 -0.57 0.34 -12.11
N LEU A 53 0.67 0.55 -11.64
CA LEU A 53 1.55 -0.50 -11.19
C LEU A 53 1.78 -0.34 -9.68
N SER A 54 1.65 -1.41 -8.90
CA SER A 54 2.08 -1.43 -7.50
C SER A 54 3.29 -2.33 -7.29
N ALA A 55 4.29 -1.82 -6.57
CA ALA A 55 5.49 -2.56 -6.23
C ALA A 55 6.02 -2.15 -4.85
N GLU A 56 6.66 -3.08 -4.15
CA GLU A 56 7.51 -2.76 -3.01
C GLU A 56 8.94 -2.49 -3.49
N PRO A 57 9.66 -1.55 -2.85
CA PRO A 57 11.07 -1.33 -3.14
C PRO A 57 11.90 -2.54 -2.74
N ALA A 58 12.94 -2.85 -3.52
CA ALA A 58 13.90 -3.88 -3.13
C ALA A 58 14.61 -3.48 -1.82
N PRO A 59 14.88 -4.42 -0.91
CA PRO A 59 15.55 -4.14 0.36
C PRO A 59 17.00 -3.67 0.16
N GLU A 60 17.63 -4.11 -0.93
CA GLU A 60 19.01 -3.79 -1.32
C GLU A 60 19.03 -3.39 -2.81
N PRO A 61 19.91 -2.47 -3.23
CA PRO A 61 20.00 -2.02 -4.62
C PRO A 61 20.22 -3.18 -5.62
N GLU A 62 20.99 -4.19 -5.24
CA GLU A 62 21.30 -5.36 -6.08
C GLU A 62 20.08 -6.26 -6.31
N GLY A 63 19.08 -6.18 -5.43
CA GLY A 63 17.83 -6.94 -5.53
C GLY A 63 16.76 -6.24 -6.37
N HIS A 64 17.07 -5.08 -6.97
CA HIS A 64 16.11 -4.33 -7.76
C HIS A 64 15.72 -5.08 -9.04
N ALA A 65 14.45 -5.50 -9.10
CA ALA A 65 13.95 -6.29 -10.21
C ALA A 65 13.18 -5.47 -11.26
N ILE A 66 12.79 -4.22 -10.97
CA ILE A 66 11.96 -3.43 -11.88
C ILE A 66 12.82 -2.90 -13.03
N PRO A 67 12.46 -3.15 -14.29
CA PRO A 67 13.18 -2.63 -15.44
C PRO A 67 13.24 -1.11 -15.44
N GLN A 68 14.38 -0.57 -15.87
CA GLN A 68 14.62 0.87 -15.92
C GLN A 68 13.61 1.58 -16.84
N GLY A 69 13.24 1.00 -17.98
CA GLY A 69 12.31 1.63 -18.91
C GLY A 69 10.91 1.78 -18.33
N ILE A 70 10.43 0.83 -17.51
CA ILE A 70 9.20 1.00 -16.72
C ILE A 70 9.34 2.21 -15.77
N LEU A 71 10.46 2.33 -15.06
CA LEU A 71 10.66 3.43 -14.11
C LEU A 71 10.82 4.79 -14.79
N GLU A 72 11.41 4.84 -15.98
CA GLU A 72 11.61 6.07 -16.74
C GLU A 72 10.31 6.54 -17.41
N SER A 73 9.49 5.62 -17.90
CA SER A 73 8.20 5.91 -18.54
C SER A 73 7.05 6.13 -17.54
N ALA A 74 7.20 5.75 -16.27
CA ALA A 74 6.15 5.86 -15.27
C ALA A 74 6.24 7.13 -14.40
N ILE A 75 5.06 7.63 -14.01
CA ILE A 75 4.93 8.55 -12.88
C ILE A 75 5.09 7.74 -11.60
N LYS A 76 6.09 8.11 -10.78
CA LYS A 76 6.43 7.40 -9.54
C LYS A 76 5.83 8.11 -8.34
N ILE A 77 5.04 7.38 -7.56
CA ILE A 77 4.41 7.87 -6.33
C ILE A 77 4.80 6.94 -5.19
N THR A 78 5.38 7.49 -4.13
CA THR A 78 5.70 6.73 -2.92
C THR A 78 4.59 6.92 -1.90
N ASN A 79 3.93 5.82 -1.53
CA ASN A 79 2.96 5.81 -0.44
C ASN A 79 3.67 5.47 0.87
N GLU A 80 4.16 6.49 1.57
CA GLU A 80 4.80 6.32 2.88
C GLU A 80 3.76 6.44 4.00
N ALA A 81 3.97 5.70 5.09
CA ALA A 81 3.14 5.86 6.28
C ALA A 81 3.27 7.30 6.82
N PRO A 82 2.18 7.90 7.32
CA PRO A 82 2.23 9.23 7.90
C PRO A 82 3.26 9.29 9.02
N THR A 83 3.98 10.41 9.08
CA THR A 83 5.04 10.59 10.08
C THR A 83 4.57 11.50 11.20
N GLY A 84 4.85 11.08 12.43
CA GLY A 84 4.56 11.84 13.63
C GLY A 84 3.37 11.29 14.40
N MET A 85 3.39 11.55 15.70
CA MET A 85 2.42 11.01 16.65
C MET A 85 0.99 11.42 16.32
N TYR A 86 0.78 12.68 15.95
CA TYR A 86 -0.55 13.22 15.64
C TYR A 86 -1.19 12.53 14.44
N ALA A 87 -0.44 12.39 13.33
CA ALA A 87 -0.94 11.78 12.12
C ALA A 87 -1.20 10.27 12.29
N ASN A 88 -0.37 9.58 13.07
CA ASN A 88 -0.62 8.17 13.40
C ASN A 88 -1.81 7.96 14.34
N LEU A 89 -2.05 8.88 15.27
CA LEU A 89 -3.23 8.83 16.13
C LEU A 89 -4.52 9.01 15.33
N HIS A 90 -4.56 9.99 14.42
CA HIS A 90 -5.69 10.17 13.50
C HIS A 90 -5.92 8.94 12.64
N LYS A 91 -4.85 8.43 12.01
CA LYS A 91 -4.94 7.19 11.21
C LYS A 91 -5.45 6.00 12.01
N ALA A 92 -5.09 5.88 13.29
CA ALA A 92 -5.61 4.82 14.16
C ALA A 92 -7.11 5.00 14.42
N LEU A 93 -7.55 6.22 14.76
CA LEU A 93 -8.95 6.56 15.00
C LEU A 93 -9.82 6.37 13.74
N ASP A 94 -9.29 6.66 12.56
CA ASP A 94 -9.99 6.51 11.26
C ASP A 94 -10.37 5.05 10.93
N ASN A 95 -9.88 4.06 11.69
CA ASN A 95 -10.32 2.66 11.54
C ASN A 95 -11.67 2.37 12.22
N PHE A 96 -12.21 3.31 12.99
CA PHE A 96 -13.42 3.12 13.80
C PHE A 96 -14.48 4.13 13.41
N ASP A 97 -15.67 3.62 13.10
CA ASP A 97 -16.84 4.41 12.75
C ASP A 97 -17.69 4.76 13.97
N GLN A 98 -18.75 5.54 13.74
CA GLN A 98 -19.67 5.95 14.80
C GLN A 98 -20.35 4.75 15.47
N ASP A 99 -20.67 3.71 14.70
CA ASP A 99 -21.28 2.48 15.21
C ASP A 99 -20.37 1.78 16.22
N THR A 100 -19.06 1.76 15.96
CA THR A 100 -18.06 1.25 16.91
C THR A 100 -18.06 2.06 18.20
N LEU A 101 -18.11 3.39 18.10
CA LEU A 101 -18.10 4.29 19.27
C LEU A 101 -19.35 4.15 20.15
N GLU A 102 -20.47 3.70 19.57
CA GLU A 102 -21.77 3.54 20.23
C GLU A 102 -22.07 2.07 20.61
N ARG A 103 -21.16 1.13 20.30
CA ARG A 103 -21.34 -0.31 20.56
C ARG A 103 -21.49 -0.66 22.04
N CYS A 104 -20.96 0.15 22.95
CA CYS A 104 -20.93 -0.11 24.38
C CYS A 104 -21.91 0.79 25.14
N SER A 105 -22.72 0.20 26.04
CA SER A 105 -23.64 0.96 26.90
C SER A 105 -22.94 1.91 27.89
N LYS A 106 -21.63 1.73 28.11
CA LYS A 106 -20.76 2.62 28.91
C LYS A 106 -19.89 3.45 27.98
N GLU A 107 -20.50 4.35 27.23
CA GLU A 107 -19.84 5.07 26.14
C GLU A 107 -18.62 5.88 26.58
N ASN A 108 -18.69 6.57 27.73
CA ASN A 108 -17.60 7.43 28.18
C ASN A 108 -16.33 6.63 28.49
N GLU A 109 -16.48 5.51 29.20
CA GLU A 109 -15.39 4.62 29.54
C GLU A 109 -14.84 3.94 28.28
N PHE A 110 -15.72 3.47 27.40
CA PHE A 110 -15.33 2.82 26.15
C PHE A 110 -14.55 3.76 25.23
N LYS A 111 -15.08 4.96 24.95
CA LYS A 111 -14.40 5.99 24.14
C LYS A 111 -13.04 6.38 24.71
N SER A 112 -12.94 6.46 26.04
CA SER A 112 -11.66 6.76 26.73
C SER A 112 -10.63 5.65 26.54
N ILE A 113 -11.05 4.38 26.69
CA ILE A 113 -10.17 3.21 26.50
C ILE A 113 -9.77 3.07 25.03
N LEU A 114 -10.72 3.25 24.10
CA LEU A 114 -10.46 3.21 22.66
C LEU A 114 -9.45 4.27 22.24
N PHE A 115 -9.61 5.51 22.72
CA PHE A 115 -8.62 6.55 22.48
C PHE A 115 -7.24 6.19 23.03
N ALA A 116 -7.17 5.64 24.26
CA ALA A 116 -5.92 5.20 24.85
C ALA A 116 -5.27 4.06 24.04
N LEU A 117 -6.06 3.14 23.50
CA LEU A 117 -5.60 2.07 22.61
C LEU A 117 -5.07 2.63 21.28
N CYS A 118 -5.80 3.55 20.63
CA CYS A 118 -5.34 4.23 19.41
C CYS A 118 -4.04 5.01 19.65
N TYR A 119 -3.94 5.70 20.78
CA TYR A 119 -2.72 6.39 21.19
C TYR A 119 -1.57 5.41 21.40
N PHE A 120 -1.81 4.30 22.10
CA PHE A 120 -0.80 3.26 22.27
C PHE A 120 -0.34 2.69 20.93
N HIS A 121 -1.26 2.38 20.02
CA HIS A 121 -0.96 1.90 18.67
C HIS A 121 -0.09 2.91 17.90
N ALA A 122 -0.43 4.20 17.95
CA ALA A 122 0.34 5.25 17.31
C ALA A 122 1.76 5.39 17.89
N VAL A 123 1.93 5.25 19.22
CA VAL A 123 3.26 5.21 19.86
C VAL A 123 4.07 4.00 19.37
N VAL A 124 3.45 2.82 19.36
CA VAL A 124 4.08 1.58 18.91
C VAL A 124 4.56 1.71 17.46
N ALA A 125 3.73 2.28 16.58
CA ALA A 125 4.05 2.54 15.18
C ALA A 125 5.22 3.53 15.03
N GLU A 126 5.21 4.66 15.73
CA GLU A 126 6.31 5.64 15.70
C GLU A 126 7.62 5.06 16.23
N ARG A 127 7.58 4.25 17.30
CA ARG A 127 8.79 3.64 17.88
C ARG A 127 9.53 2.74 16.91
N ARG A 128 8.89 2.18 15.89
CA ARG A 128 9.55 1.34 14.86
C ARG A 128 10.64 2.08 14.08
N LYS A 129 10.59 3.42 14.02
CA LYS A 129 11.57 4.26 13.33
C LYS A 129 12.94 4.30 14.03
N PHE A 130 12.99 3.98 15.32
CA PHE A 130 14.22 4.09 16.13
C PHE A 130 15.06 2.81 16.14
N GLY A 131 14.79 1.88 15.20
CA GLY A 131 15.54 0.63 15.07
C GLY A 131 15.60 -0.15 16.41
N PRO A 132 16.77 -0.67 16.80
CA PRO A 132 16.94 -1.42 18.05
C PRO A 132 16.57 -0.65 19.33
N ILE A 133 16.72 0.68 19.35
CA ILE A 133 16.35 1.52 20.51
C ILE A 133 14.83 1.57 20.69
N GLY A 134 14.09 1.50 19.58
CA GLY A 134 12.64 1.37 19.57
C GLY A 134 12.20 -0.04 19.98
N TRP A 135 12.71 -1.02 19.24
CA TRP A 135 12.37 -2.44 19.35
C TRP A 135 13.58 -3.34 19.05
N ASN A 136 13.93 -4.23 19.97
CA ASN A 136 15.01 -5.21 19.75
C ASN A 136 14.73 -6.17 18.58
N ARG A 137 13.45 -6.51 18.36
CA ARG A 137 12.96 -7.23 17.18
C ARG A 137 11.78 -6.50 16.59
N ARG A 138 11.80 -6.28 15.28
CA ARG A 138 10.69 -5.62 14.58
C ARG A 138 9.48 -6.55 14.56
N TYR A 139 8.36 -6.09 15.10
CA TYR A 139 7.05 -6.69 14.86
C TYR A 139 6.27 -5.81 13.87
N PRO A 140 5.66 -6.39 12.82
CA PRO A 140 4.97 -5.63 11.78
C PRO A 140 3.54 -5.25 12.23
N PHE A 141 3.42 -4.48 13.32
CA PHE A 141 2.13 -3.97 13.80
C PHE A 141 1.36 -3.32 12.64
N ASN A 142 0.11 -3.76 12.45
CA ASN A 142 -0.77 -3.31 11.38
C ASN A 142 -2.16 -2.97 11.93
N ASN A 143 -3.04 -2.44 11.07
CA ASN A 143 -4.39 -2.06 11.46
C ASN A 143 -5.22 -3.27 11.93
N GLY A 144 -4.94 -4.47 11.45
CA GLY A 144 -5.60 -5.69 11.91
C GLY A 144 -5.33 -6.00 13.38
N ASP A 145 -4.10 -5.78 13.87
CA ASP A 145 -3.78 -5.91 15.31
C ASP A 145 -4.59 -4.90 16.16
N LEU A 146 -4.82 -3.70 15.61
CA LEU A 146 -5.59 -2.65 16.27
C LEU A 146 -7.09 -2.98 16.29
N THR A 147 -7.67 -3.35 15.16
CA THR A 147 -9.12 -3.62 15.07
C THR A 147 -9.52 -4.83 15.89
N ILE A 148 -8.73 -5.91 15.88
CA ILE A 148 -9.02 -7.10 16.69
C ILE A 148 -8.90 -6.84 18.21
N SER A 149 -8.15 -5.81 18.61
CA SER A 149 -8.03 -5.43 20.03
C SER A 149 -9.28 -4.71 20.57
N VAL A 150 -10.16 -4.26 19.67
CA VAL A 150 -11.42 -3.59 20.02
C VAL A 150 -12.61 -4.57 20.01
N ASP A 151 -12.52 -5.65 19.23
CA ASP A 151 -13.56 -6.68 19.10
C ASP A 151 -13.74 -7.56 20.35
#